data_AF-A0A3N4JIX9-F1
#
_entry.id   AF-A0A3N4JIX9-F1
#
_cell.length_a   1.000
_cell.length_b   1.000
_cell.length_c   1.000
_cell.angle_alpha   90.00
_cell.angle_beta   90.00
_cell.angle_gamma   90.00
#
_symmetry.space_group_name_H-M   'P 1'
#
loop_
_entity.id
_entity.type
_entity.pdbx_description
1 polymer ?
#
loop_
_entity_poly.entity_id
_entity_poly.type
_entity_poly.pdbx_seq_one_letter_code
_entity_poly.pdbx_strand_id
1 'polypeptide(L)' 'EREWGNYAFTDEMSIEIGGLFGPSTVWREKGKEWHDDCVGVKKKRGVMVMCWGMISWNWKGPFWV' A
#
# COMPACT_ATOMS: atom_id res chain seq x y z
N GLU A 1 22.16 21.16 -2.43
CA GLU A 1 21.30 20.56 -3.49
C GLU A 1 21.86 19.27 -4.11
N ARG A 2 23.17 19.11 -4.34
CA ARG A 2 23.74 17.87 -4.94
C ARG A 2 23.84 16.65 -4.02
N GLU A 3 23.58 16.78 -2.72
CA GLU A 3 23.79 15.68 -1.76
C GLU A 3 22.81 14.52 -1.95
N TRP A 4 21.53 14.81 -2.24
CA TRP A 4 20.49 13.79 -2.42
C TRP A 4 20.76 12.83 -3.60
N GLY A 5 21.56 13.26 -4.58
CA GLY A 5 21.93 12.43 -5.73
C GLY A 5 22.80 11.22 -5.38
N ASN A 6 23.43 11.22 -4.20
CA ASN A 6 24.30 10.14 -3.72
C ASN A 6 23.59 9.17 -2.78
N TYR A 7 22.32 9.43 -2.44
CA TYR A 7 21.55 8.56 -1.56
C TYR A 7 20.70 7.59 -2.37
N ALA A 8 20.49 6.42 -1.76
CA ALA A 8 19.52 5.46 -2.21
C ALA A 8 18.40 5.35 -1.17
N PHE A 9 17.18 5.29 -1.68
CA PHE A 9 15.98 5.10 -0.88
C PHE A 9 15.53 3.66 -1.04
N THR A 10 15.23 3.01 0.07
CA THR A 10 14.76 1.63 0.10
C THR A 10 13.49 1.55 0.93
N ASP A 11 12.55 0.73 0.50
CA ASP A 11 11.32 0.49 1.25
C ASP A 11 10.75 -0.89 0.94
N GLU A 12 9.95 -1.41 1.86
CA GLU A 12 9.05 -2.53 1.60
C GLU A 12 7.67 -2.02 1.16
N MET A 13 7.12 -2.60 0.10
CA MET A 13 5.74 -2.34 -0.29
C MET A 13 4.96 -3.63 -0.51
N SER A 14 3.66 -3.58 -0.23
CA SER A 14 2.72 -4.64 -0.63
C SER A 14 2.06 -4.26 -1.95
N ILE A 15 1.97 -5.20 -2.88
CA ILE A 15 1.23 -5.06 -4.14
C ILE A 15 0.09 -6.07 -4.13
N GLU A 16 -1.14 -5.60 -4.35
CA GLU A 16 -2.31 -6.47 -4.47
C GLU A 16 -2.44 -6.96 -5.92
N ILE A 17 -2.40 -8.28 -6.12
CA ILE A 17 -2.57 -8.89 -7.45
C ILE A 17 -4.04 -8.79 -7.84
N GLY A 18 -4.32 -8.24 -9.02
CA GLY A 18 -5.68 -8.11 -9.53
C GLY A 18 -6.47 -6.93 -8.97
N GLY A 19 -5.82 -6.04 -8.19
CA GLY A 19 -6.30 -4.70 -7.87
C GLY A 19 -7.79 -4.60 -7.51
N LEU A 20 -8.24 -5.31 -6.48
CA LEU A 20 -9.58 -5.13 -5.94
C LEU A 20 -9.61 -3.87 -5.06
N PHE A 21 -9.50 -2.70 -5.69
CA PHE A 21 -9.76 -1.43 -5.02
C PHE A 21 -11.25 -1.32 -4.70
N GLY A 22 -11.64 -1.83 -3.54
CA GLY A 22 -13.01 -1.79 -3.05
C GLY A 22 -13.09 -1.30 -1.60
N PRO A 23 -14.20 -0.67 -1.19
CA PRO A 23 -14.48 -0.42 0.21
C PRO A 23 -14.42 -1.74 0.99
N SER A 24 -13.60 -1.79 2.04
CA SER A 24 -13.67 -2.90 2.99
C SER A 24 -14.82 -2.65 3.94
N THR A 25 -15.95 -3.31 3.70
CA THR A 25 -17.04 -3.38 4.66
C THR A 25 -16.61 -4.22 5.87
N VAL A 26 -16.60 -3.60 7.05
CA VAL A 26 -16.50 -4.28 8.35
C VAL A 26 -17.88 -4.80 8.77
N TRP A 27 -17.92 -5.74 9.72
CA TRP A 27 -19.18 -6.23 10.26
C TRP A 27 -19.84 -5.16 11.13
N ARG A 28 -21.16 -5.02 11.00
CA ARG A 28 -22.00 -4.17 11.85
C ARG A 28 -22.84 -5.06 12.76
N GLU A 29 -22.83 -4.80 14.05
CA GLU A 29 -23.75 -5.46 14.99
C GLU A 29 -25.21 -5.15 14.64
N LYS A 30 -26.10 -6.12 14.84
CA LYS A 30 -27.53 -5.97 14.55
C LYS A 30 -28.12 -4.89 15.48
N GLY A 31 -28.63 -3.80 14.91
CA GLY A 31 -29.26 -2.71 15.65
C GLY A 31 -28.39 -1.47 15.88
N LYS A 32 -27.13 -1.46 15.41
CA LYS A 32 -26.32 -0.23 15.40
C LYS A 32 -26.65 0.63 14.17
N GLU A 33 -26.76 1.94 14.39
CA GLU A 33 -26.96 2.94 13.34
C GLU A 33 -25.75 2.97 12.40
N TRP A 34 -25.99 3.30 11.11
CA TRP A 34 -24.93 3.48 10.13
C TRP A 34 -24.45 4.92 10.16
N HIS A 35 -23.14 5.14 10.28
CA HIS A 35 -22.52 6.45 10.07
C HIS A 35 -21.63 6.37 8.84
N ASP A 36 -21.75 7.35 7.93
CA ASP A 36 -20.96 7.37 6.69
C ASP A 36 -19.44 7.49 6.96
N ASP A 37 -19.08 8.05 8.12
CA ASP A 37 -17.71 8.14 8.60
C ASP A 37 -17.11 6.78 9.04
N CYS A 38 -17.91 5.71 9.11
CA CYS A 38 -17.42 4.36 9.42
C CYS A 38 -16.63 3.72 8.25
N VAL A 39 -16.61 4.32 7.06
CA VAL A 39 -15.77 3.88 5.94
C VAL A 39 -14.36 4.48 6.08
N GLY A 40 -13.66 4.11 7.15
CA GLY A 40 -12.39 4.77 7.50
C GLY A 40 -11.19 4.40 6.63
N VAL A 41 -11.17 3.20 6.02
CA VAL A 41 -9.97 2.71 5.30
C VAL A 41 -10.35 1.77 4.14
N LYS A 42 -9.82 2.04 2.94
CA LYS A 42 -9.76 1.06 1.86
C LYS A 42 -8.62 0.09 2.14
N LYS A 43 -8.93 -1.13 2.59
CA LYS A 43 -7.94 -2.18 2.86
C LYS A 43 -7.84 -3.12 1.65
N LYS A 44 -6.61 -3.48 1.28
CA LYS A 44 -6.32 -4.51 0.27
C LYS A 44 -6.99 -5.82 0.68
N ARG A 45 -7.72 -6.47 -0.23
CA ARG A 45 -8.53 -7.67 0.05
C ARG A 45 -8.07 -8.91 -0.71
N GLY A 46 -7.39 -8.72 -1.83
CA GLY A 46 -6.87 -9.78 -2.69
C GLY A 46 -5.57 -10.39 -2.20
N VAL A 47 -5.07 -11.34 -2.99
CA VAL A 47 -3.73 -11.91 -2.80
C VAL A 47 -2.71 -10.79 -2.91
N MET A 48 -1.82 -10.70 -1.92
CA MET A 48 -0.78 -9.69 -1.86
C MET A 48 0.57 -10.34 -2.05
N VAL A 49 1.47 -9.57 -2.64
CA VAL A 49 2.88 -9.87 -2.72
C VAL A 49 3.64 -8.75 -2.04
N MET A 50 4.55 -9.08 -1.14
CA MET A 50 5.46 -8.10 -0.55
C MET A 50 6.68 -8.01 -1.44
N CYS A 51 7.17 -6.81 -1.66
CA CYS A 51 8.44 -6.61 -2.33
C CYS A 51 9.27 -5.58 -1.59
N TRP A 52 10.58 -5.71 -1.75
CA TRP A 52 11.55 -4.71 -1.33
C TRP A 52 12.17 -4.10 -2.59
N GLY A 53 12.34 -2.78 -2.59
CA GLY A 53 12.94 -2.09 -3.73
C GLY A 53 13.89 -0.99 -3.30
N MET A 54 14.80 -0.66 -4.20
CA MET A 54 15.73 0.46 -4.06
C MET A 54 15.62 1.39 -5.27
N ILE A 55 15.63 2.70 -5.02
CA ILE A 55 15.74 3.74 -6.05
C ILE A 55 16.81 4.75 -5.67
N SER A 56 17.47 5.32 -6.67
CA SER A 56 18.34 6.48 -6.49
C SER A 56 18.15 7.45 -7.66
N TRP A 57 18.85 8.58 -7.62
CA TRP A 57 18.75 9.59 -8.66
C TRP A 57 19.04 8.99 -10.05
N ASN A 58 18.06 9.07 -10.95
CA ASN A 58 18.11 8.52 -12.31
C ASN A 58 18.42 7.02 -12.42
N TRP A 59 18.20 6.23 -11.35
CA TRP A 59 18.44 4.80 -11.39
C TRP A 59 17.42 4.00 -10.58
N LYS A 60 16.93 2.92 -11.19
CA LYS A 60 16.15 1.89 -10.51
C LYS A 60 17.10 0.79 -10.04
N GLY A 61 17.13 0.58 -8.73
CA GLY A 61 17.96 -0.45 -8.12
C GLY A 61 17.31 -1.82 -8.07
N PRO A 62 17.90 -2.74 -7.28
CA PRO A 62 17.39 -4.09 -7.13
C PRO A 62 15.94 -4.07 -6.63
N PHE A 63 15.20 -5.08 -7.07
CA PHE A 63 13.80 -5.28 -6.71
C PHE A 63 13.59 -6.77 -6.43
N TRP A 64 13.13 -7.08 -5.22
CA TRP A 64 12.92 -8.43 -4.74
C TRP A 64 11.46 -8.61 -4.36
N VAL A 65 10.90 -9.75 -4.74
CA VAL A 65 9.50 -10.14 -4.59
C VAL A 65 9.45 -11.38 -3.71
#